data_AF-A0AAE9YBP5-F1
#
_entry.id   AF-A0AAE9YBP5-F1
#
_cell.length_a   1.000
_cell.length_b   1.000
_cell.length_c   1.000
_cell.angle_alpha   90.00
_cell.angle_beta   90.00
_cell.angle_gamma   90.00
#
_symmetry.space_group_name_H-M   'P 1'
#
loop_
_entity.id
_entity.type
_entity.pdbx_description
1 polymer ?
#
loop_
_entity_poly.entity_id
_entity_poly.type
_entity_poly.pdbx_seq_one_letter_code
_entity_poly.pdbx_strand_id
1 'polypeptide(L)'
;MEVVVGPVSADSTDAYVRFGREVLHAAGPGADVPSDAASAFDAYLDEWEAMASDGGDVTWVGEAEPEVVEYLVYSFFRVAQEVRQAAGDRTVVPEEASSFYRLLVSGLLGALEEEGGSRAEFAAHLREFWPGGLELP
;
A
#
# COMPACT_ATOMS: atom_id res chain seq x y z
N MET A 1 -14.13 -6.84 5.94
CA MET A 1 -13.99 -5.84 4.87
C MET A 1 -13.18 -6.47 3.75
N GLU A 2 -13.63 -6.30 2.50
CA GLU A 2 -12.92 -6.76 1.30
C GLU A 2 -12.11 -5.59 0.70
N VAL A 3 -10.89 -5.86 0.25
CA VAL A 3 -10.03 -4.92 -0.46
C VAL A 3 -9.68 -5.54 -1.81
N VAL A 4 -9.99 -4.82 -2.90
CA VAL A 4 -9.71 -5.29 -4.26
C VAL A 4 -8.64 -4.40 -4.90
N VAL A 5 -7.60 -5.02 -5.47
CA VAL A 5 -6.49 -4.33 -6.14
C VAL A 5 -6.26 -4.99 -7.50
N GLY A 6 -6.57 -4.25 -8.56
CA GLY A 6 -6.41 -4.71 -9.94
C GLY A 6 -7.67 -4.49 -10.80
N PRO A 7 -7.64 -4.90 -12.07
CA PRO A 7 -6.52 -5.56 -12.74
C PRO A 7 -5.30 -4.64 -12.91
N VAL A 8 -4.09 -5.20 -12.78
CA VAL A 8 -2.81 -4.48 -12.90
C VAL A 8 -1.73 -5.43 -13.40
N SER A 9 -0.71 -4.93 -14.11
CA SER A 9 0.34 -5.79 -14.61
C SER A 9 1.16 -6.42 -13.48
N ALA A 10 1.51 -7.70 -13.65
CA ALA A 10 2.42 -8.44 -12.78
C ALA A 10 3.78 -7.74 -12.64
N ASP A 11 4.26 -7.10 -13.71
CA ASP A 11 5.50 -6.30 -13.67
C ASP A 11 5.43 -5.14 -12.67
N SER A 12 4.27 -4.48 -12.58
CA SER A 12 4.08 -3.36 -11.63
C SER A 12 3.97 -3.87 -10.20
N THR A 13 3.27 -5.00 -10.01
CA THR A 13 3.21 -5.70 -8.72
C THR A 13 4.60 -6.11 -8.25
N ASP A 14 5.39 -6.78 -9.09
CA ASP A 14 6.75 -7.21 -8.76
C ASP A 14 7.69 -6.03 -8.46
N ALA A 15 7.61 -4.95 -9.25
CA ALA A 15 8.37 -3.73 -8.98
C ALA A 15 8.00 -3.14 -7.60
N TYR A 16 6.73 -3.15 -7.24
CA TYR A 16 6.27 -2.71 -5.93
C TYR A 16 6.76 -3.64 -4.80
N VAL A 17 6.69 -4.96 -4.99
CA VAL A 17 7.19 -5.94 -4.01
C VAL A 17 8.66 -5.71 -3.71
N ARG A 18 9.49 -5.59 -4.76
CA ARG A 18 10.94 -5.33 -4.61
C ARG A 18 11.19 -4.03 -3.84
N PHE A 19 10.52 -2.96 -4.23
CA PHE A 19 10.60 -1.67 -3.54
C PHE A 19 10.15 -1.77 -2.07
N GLY A 20 9.03 -2.44 -1.81
CA GLY A 20 8.48 -2.63 -0.46
C GLY A 20 9.44 -3.36 0.47
N ARG A 21 10.08 -4.43 -0.02
CA ARG A 21 11.12 -5.15 0.73
C ARG A 21 12.35 -4.28 1.02
N GLU A 22 12.79 -3.47 0.05
CA GLU A 22 13.89 -2.54 0.26
C GLU A 22 13.56 -1.52 1.35
N VAL A 23 12.36 -0.94 1.34
CA VAL A 23 11.92 0.01 2.37
C VAL A 23 11.81 -0.67 3.73
N LEU A 24 11.14 -1.83 3.80
CA LEU A 24 10.83 -2.49 5.07
C LEU A 24 12.09 -3.03 5.79
N HIS A 25 13.12 -3.41 5.06
CA HIS A 25 14.33 -4.03 5.64
C HIS A 25 15.57 -3.13 5.65
N ALA A 26 15.53 -1.94 5.03
CA ALA A 26 16.65 -1.00 5.07
C ALA A 26 16.75 -0.26 6.41
N ALA A 27 17.96 0.16 6.76
CA ALA A 27 18.17 1.18 7.79
C ALA A 27 17.75 2.55 7.23
N GLY A 28 16.47 2.91 7.34
CA GLY A 28 15.91 4.11 6.73
C GLY A 28 14.42 4.29 6.99
N PRO A 29 13.69 4.96 6.09
CA PRO A 29 12.23 5.04 6.15
C PRO A 29 11.59 3.68 6.41
N GLY A 30 10.67 3.58 7.35
CA GLY A 30 10.04 2.32 7.74
C GLY A 30 10.80 1.48 8.77
N ALA A 31 11.99 1.89 9.22
CA ALA A 31 12.75 1.17 10.25
C ALA A 31 12.05 1.12 11.62
N ASP A 32 11.18 2.10 11.90
CA ASP A 32 10.42 2.20 13.16
C ASP A 32 9.00 1.61 13.07
N VAL A 33 8.68 0.87 11.99
CA VAL A 33 7.40 0.17 11.86
C VAL A 33 7.28 -0.87 12.99
N PRO A 34 6.14 -0.92 13.70
CA PRO A 34 5.90 -1.96 14.71
C PRO A 34 6.08 -3.37 14.14
N SER A 35 6.66 -4.28 14.92
CA SER A 35 7.06 -5.61 14.42
C SER A 35 5.89 -6.45 13.89
N ASP A 36 4.70 -6.26 14.45
CA ASP A 36 3.48 -6.93 13.99
C ASP A 36 3.00 -6.38 12.63
N ALA A 37 3.02 -5.06 12.44
CA ALA A 37 2.75 -4.42 11.15
C ALA A 37 3.80 -4.82 10.10
N ALA A 38 5.08 -4.84 10.48
CA ALA A 38 6.16 -5.29 9.59
C ALA A 38 5.96 -6.75 9.16
N SER A 39 5.61 -7.64 10.09
CA SER A 39 5.31 -9.04 9.79
C SER A 39 4.11 -9.19 8.86
N ALA A 40 3.07 -8.36 9.04
CA ALA A 40 1.93 -8.35 8.15
C ALA A 40 2.28 -7.84 6.75
N PHE A 41 3.10 -6.79 6.64
CA PHE A 41 3.59 -6.29 5.35
C PHE A 41 4.44 -7.34 4.63
N ASP A 42 5.34 -8.03 5.32
CA ASP A 42 6.11 -9.14 4.74
C ASP A 42 5.19 -10.23 4.18
N ALA A 43 4.15 -10.62 4.92
CA ALA A 43 3.19 -11.63 4.46
C ALA A 43 2.46 -11.19 3.19
N TYR A 44 2.04 -9.93 3.09
CA TYR A 44 1.41 -9.42 1.86
C TYR A 44 2.40 -9.28 0.70
N LEU A 45 3.66 -8.91 0.97
CA LEU A 45 4.71 -8.87 -0.05
C LEU A 45 4.99 -10.27 -0.62
N ASP A 46 5.04 -11.30 0.24
CA ASP A 46 5.16 -12.71 -0.18
C ASP A 46 3.95 -13.15 -1.03
N GLU A 47 2.73 -12.77 -0.62
CA GLU A 47 1.50 -13.10 -1.35
C GLU A 47 1.47 -12.46 -2.74
N TRP A 48 1.81 -11.17 -2.83
CA TRP A 48 1.82 -10.46 -4.11
C TRP A 48 2.95 -10.91 -5.03
N GLU A 49 4.10 -11.33 -4.48
CA GLU A 49 5.17 -11.96 -5.25
C GLU A 49 4.70 -13.27 -5.89
N ALA A 50 4.03 -14.13 -5.11
CA ALA A 50 3.47 -15.37 -5.61
C ALA A 50 2.43 -15.12 -6.71
N MET A 51 1.57 -14.12 -6.54
CA MET A 51 0.57 -13.73 -7.53
C MET A 51 1.21 -13.22 -8.84
N ALA A 52 2.28 -12.41 -8.76
CA ALA A 52 2.96 -11.86 -9.93
C ALA A 52 3.76 -12.90 -10.73
N SER A 53 4.09 -14.05 -10.12
CA SER A 53 4.97 -15.07 -10.72
C SER A 53 4.42 -15.70 -12.02
N ASP A 54 3.10 -15.70 -12.21
CA ASP A 54 2.43 -16.25 -13.40
C ASP A 54 2.44 -15.27 -14.60
N GLY A 55 2.81 -14.00 -14.37
CA GLY A 55 2.82 -12.94 -15.39
C GLY A 55 1.43 -12.46 -15.83
N GLY A 56 1.38 -11.52 -16.77
CA GLY A 56 0.13 -10.95 -17.29
C GLY A 56 -0.49 -9.90 -16.35
N ASP A 57 -1.81 -9.77 -16.38
CA ASP A 57 -2.56 -8.91 -15.46
C ASP A 57 -3.05 -9.72 -14.26
N VAL A 58 -2.92 -9.15 -13.07
CA VAL A 58 -3.26 -9.75 -11.79
C VAL A 58 -4.31 -8.92 -11.06
N THR A 59 -5.17 -9.59 -10.31
CA THR A 59 -6.12 -8.96 -9.38
C THR A 59 -5.99 -9.64 -8.03
N TRP A 60 -5.65 -8.87 -7.02
CA TRP A 60 -5.62 -9.31 -5.64
C TRP A 60 -6.93 -8.97 -4.92
N VAL A 61 -7.40 -9.87 -4.08
CA VAL A 61 -8.55 -9.66 -3.20
C VAL A 61 -8.14 -10.09 -1.79
N GLY A 62 -8.15 -9.14 -0.86
CA GLY A 62 -7.87 -9.39 0.55
C GLY A 62 -9.11 -9.22 1.41
N GLU A 63 -9.26 -10.07 2.42
CA GLU A 63 -10.29 -9.93 3.45
C GLU A 63 -9.65 -9.78 4.82
N ALA A 64 -10.04 -8.75 5.56
CA ALA A 64 -9.58 -8.52 6.92
C ALA A 64 -10.64 -7.80 7.77
N GLU A 65 -10.45 -7.83 9.09
CA GLU A 65 -11.24 -7.02 10.02
C GLU A 65 -10.96 -5.53 9.79
N PRO A 66 -11.99 -4.65 9.81
CA PRO A 66 -11.82 -3.22 9.56
C PRO A 66 -10.75 -2.56 10.45
N GLU A 67 -10.67 -2.97 11.71
CA GLU A 67 -9.68 -2.49 12.69
C GLU A 67 -8.25 -2.81 12.26
N VAL A 68 -8.03 -4.01 11.70
CA VAL A 68 -6.72 -4.44 11.20
C VAL A 68 -6.35 -3.64 9.95
N VAL A 69 -7.30 -3.43 9.04
CA VAL A 69 -7.07 -2.61 7.84
C VAL A 69 -6.70 -1.17 8.23
N GLU A 70 -7.45 -0.56 9.15
CA GLU A 70 -7.20 0.80 9.63
C GLU A 70 -5.79 0.94 10.23
N TYR A 71 -5.40 -0.02 11.08
CA TYR A 71 -4.07 -0.07 11.70
C TYR A 71 -2.94 -0.17 10.65
N LEU A 72 -3.09 -1.08 9.69
CA LEU A 72 -2.08 -1.29 8.64
C LEU A 72 -2.01 -0.13 7.67
N VAL A 73 -3.15 0.47 7.30
CA VAL A 73 -3.22 1.66 6.45
C VAL A 73 -2.56 2.85 7.12
N TYR A 74 -2.78 3.06 8.41
CA TYR A 74 -2.09 4.11 9.16
C TYR A 74 -0.57 3.90 9.18
N SER A 75 -0.14 2.67 9.43
CA SER A 75 1.29 2.31 9.42
C SER A 75 1.90 2.53 8.04
N PHE A 76 1.18 2.13 6.98
CA PHE A 76 1.61 2.32 5.60
C PHE A 76 1.71 3.80 5.22
N PHE A 77 0.73 4.61 5.59
CA PHE A 77 0.75 6.06 5.38
C PHE A 77 2.00 6.70 6.00
N ARG A 78 2.35 6.31 7.24
CA ARG A 78 3.55 6.82 7.92
C ARG A 78 4.83 6.47 7.17
N VAL A 79 4.97 5.21 6.73
CA VAL A 79 6.11 4.77 5.92
C VAL A 79 6.19 5.56 4.62
N ALA A 80 5.07 5.72 3.90
CA ALA A 80 5.02 6.50 2.67
C ALA A 80 5.44 7.98 2.89
N GLN A 81 5.07 8.57 4.03
CA GLN A 81 5.51 9.92 4.41
C GLN A 81 7.03 9.97 4.65
N GLU A 82 7.58 9.02 5.38
CA GLU A 82 9.02 8.95 5.66
C GLU A 82 9.83 8.76 4.36
N VAL A 83 9.36 7.89 3.46
CA VAL A 83 9.99 7.70 2.14
C VAL A 83 9.96 9.01 1.34
N ARG A 84 8.80 9.67 1.26
CA ARG A 84 8.66 10.96 0.56
C ARG A 84 9.60 12.02 1.12
N GLN A 85 9.72 12.11 2.45
CA GLN A 85 10.61 13.05 3.11
C GLN A 85 12.08 12.75 2.79
N ALA A 86 12.50 11.48 2.86
CA ALA A 86 13.86 11.06 2.51
C ALA A 86 14.19 11.33 1.03
N ALA A 87 13.21 11.20 0.14
CA ALA A 87 13.35 11.49 -1.28
C ALA A 87 13.34 13.01 -1.60
N GLY A 88 13.07 13.87 -0.62
CA GLY A 88 12.99 15.33 -0.78
C GLY A 88 11.75 15.76 -1.57
N ASP A 89 10.58 15.27 -1.18
CA ASP A 89 9.26 15.52 -1.81
C ASP A 89 9.11 15.00 -3.25
N ARG A 90 10.01 14.09 -3.67
CA ARG A 90 9.90 13.36 -4.96
C ARG A 90 8.93 12.18 -4.85
N THR A 91 8.74 11.47 -5.96
CA THR A 91 7.88 10.28 -6.07
C THR A 91 8.17 9.27 -4.95
N VAL A 92 7.10 8.77 -4.32
CA VAL A 92 7.17 7.82 -3.19
C VAL A 92 7.68 6.45 -3.65
N VAL A 93 7.26 6.01 -4.83
CA VAL A 93 7.61 4.71 -5.41
C VAL A 93 8.26 4.90 -6.78
N PRO A 94 9.06 3.92 -7.27
CA PRO A 94 9.51 3.90 -8.65
C PRO A 94 8.34 3.96 -9.65
N GLU A 95 8.59 4.47 -10.86
CA GLU A 95 7.55 4.63 -11.90
C GLU A 95 6.89 3.29 -12.24
N GLU A 96 7.70 2.23 -12.31
CA GLU A 96 7.28 0.86 -12.61
C GLU A 96 6.31 0.31 -11.56
N ALA A 97 6.46 0.72 -10.29
CA ALA A 97 5.61 0.30 -9.18
C ALA A 97 4.35 1.17 -9.01
N SER A 98 4.23 2.28 -9.75
CA SER A 98 3.24 3.32 -9.48
C SER A 98 1.80 2.87 -9.69
N SER A 99 1.53 2.03 -10.68
CA SER A 99 0.19 1.51 -10.97
C SER A 99 -0.34 0.63 -9.84
N PHE A 100 0.46 -0.35 -9.39
CA PHE A 100 0.10 -1.21 -8.26
C PHE A 100 -0.08 -0.40 -6.98
N TYR A 101 0.87 0.50 -6.67
CA TYR A 101 0.78 1.38 -5.51
C TYR A 101 -0.51 2.20 -5.47
N ARG A 102 -0.88 2.87 -6.57
CA ARG A 102 -2.10 3.69 -6.64
C ARG A 102 -3.36 2.85 -6.43
N LEU A 103 -3.45 1.68 -7.07
CA LEU A 103 -4.59 0.79 -6.92
C LEU A 103 -4.68 0.22 -5.50
N LEU A 104 -3.55 -0.13 -4.88
CA LEU A 104 -3.49 -0.59 -3.50
C LEU A 104 -4.03 0.48 -2.55
N VAL A 105 -3.53 1.71 -2.65
CA VAL A 105 -3.99 2.81 -1.79
C VAL A 105 -5.47 3.12 -2.05
N SER A 106 -5.88 3.17 -3.33
CA SER A 106 -7.27 3.41 -3.68
C SER A 106 -8.20 2.32 -3.12
N GLY A 107 -7.82 1.06 -3.25
CA GLY A 107 -8.58 -0.09 -2.74
C GLY A 107 -8.71 -0.06 -1.22
N LEU A 108 -7.61 0.16 -0.51
CA LEU A 108 -7.60 0.24 0.96
C LEU A 108 -8.49 1.37 1.48
N LEU A 109 -8.37 2.57 0.91
CA LEU A 109 -9.16 3.72 1.33
C LEU A 109 -10.62 3.58 0.91
N GLY A 110 -10.91 3.01 -0.25
CA GLY A 110 -12.28 2.71 -0.69
C GLY A 110 -12.97 1.73 0.25
N ALA A 111 -12.31 0.64 0.61
CA ALA A 111 -12.85 -0.35 1.53
C ALA A 111 -13.13 0.23 2.93
N LEU A 112 -12.25 1.10 3.43
CA LEU A 112 -12.48 1.83 4.69
C LEU A 112 -13.68 2.80 4.62
N GLU A 113 -13.93 3.41 3.48
CA GLU A 113 -15.08 4.28 3.28
C GLU A 113 -16.40 3.54 3.24
N GLU A 114 -16.42 2.34 2.64
CA GLU A 114 -17.62 1.52 2.55
C GLU A 114 -18.14 1.06 3.92
N GLU A 115 -17.25 0.86 4.90
CA GLU A 115 -17.67 0.58 6.29
C GLU A 115 -18.38 1.77 6.96
N GLY A 116 -18.13 3.00 6.49
CA GLY A 116 -18.78 4.21 6.99
C GLY A 116 -18.26 4.71 8.36
N GLY A 117 -19.01 5.66 8.94
CA GLY A 117 -18.70 6.23 10.26
C GLY A 117 -17.31 6.86 10.34
N SER A 118 -16.59 6.63 11.44
CA SER A 118 -15.25 7.16 11.66
C SER A 118 -14.21 6.65 10.66
N ARG A 119 -14.44 5.50 10.01
CA ARG A 119 -13.52 4.92 9.03
C ARG A 119 -13.58 5.64 7.70
N ALA A 120 -14.77 6.05 7.29
CA ALA A 120 -14.94 6.91 6.14
C ALA A 120 -14.29 8.30 6.36
N GLU A 121 -14.42 8.87 7.56
CA GLU A 121 -13.75 10.14 7.90
C GLU A 121 -12.22 9.99 7.90
N PHE A 122 -11.72 8.88 8.46
CA PHE A 122 -10.29 8.54 8.45
C PHE A 122 -9.75 8.38 7.01
N ALA A 123 -10.44 7.61 6.16
CA ALA A 123 -10.05 7.41 4.77
C ALA A 123 -10.08 8.71 3.97
N ALA A 124 -11.11 9.54 4.14
CA ALA A 124 -11.20 10.86 3.52
C ALA A 124 -10.03 11.77 3.94
N HIS A 125 -9.69 11.78 5.24
CA HIS A 125 -8.52 12.50 5.73
C HIS A 125 -7.23 11.99 5.08
N LEU A 126 -7.03 10.67 5.02
CA LEU A 126 -5.85 10.11 4.40
C LEU A 126 -5.75 10.43 2.91
N ARG A 127 -6.85 10.47 2.17
CA ARG A 127 -6.83 10.87 0.74
C ARG A 127 -6.35 12.30 0.53
N GLU A 128 -6.73 13.22 1.40
CA GLU A 128 -6.30 14.62 1.32
C GLU A 128 -4.78 14.75 1.50
N PHE A 129 -4.20 13.92 2.37
CA PHE A 129 -2.81 14.03 2.78
C PHE A 129 -1.90 12.93 2.24
N TRP A 130 -2.42 12.03 1.38
CA TRP A 130 -1.67 10.85 0.94
C TRP A 130 -0.40 11.25 0.18
N PRO A 131 0.78 10.75 0.58
CA PRO A 131 2.04 11.01 -0.11
C PRO A 131 2.02 10.55 -1.56
N GLY A 132 2.44 11.41 -2.50
CA GLY A 132 2.52 11.06 -3.92
C GLY A 132 1.22 11.21 -4.70
N GLY A 133 0.12 11.60 -4.04
CA GLY A 133 -1.16 11.93 -4.66
C GLY A 133 -1.91 10.71 -5.22
N LEU A 134 -3.23 10.82 -5.25
CA LEU A 134 -4.14 9.87 -5.90
C LEU A 134 -4.74 10.53 -7.14
N GLU A 135 -3.91 10.82 -8.15
CA GLU A 135 -4.45 11.19 -9.45
C GLU A 135 -4.96 9.90 -10.11
N LEU A 136 -6.23 9.59 -9.86
CA LEU A 136 -6.96 8.59 -10.64
C LEU A 136 -7.28 9.22 -12.03
N PRO A 137 -7.15 8.44 -13.12
CA PRO A 137 -7.50 8.90 -14.47
C PRO A 137 -8.99 9.22 -14.63
#